data_AF-A0A2I2KRN3-F1
#
_entry.id   AF-A0A2I2KRN3-F1
#
_cell.length_a   1.000
_cell.length_b   1.000
_cell.length_c   1.000
_cell.angle_alpha   90.00
_cell.angle_beta   90.00
_cell.angle_gamma   90.00
#
_symmetry.space_group_name_H-M   'P 1'
#
loop_
_entity.id
_entity.type
_entity.pdbx_description
1 polymer ?
#
loop_
_entity_poly.entity_id
_entity_poly.type
_entity_poly.pdbx_seq_one_letter_code
_entity_poly.pdbx_strand_id
1 'polypeptide(L)'
;MGNADVVFLTPRETDAVTATVDWVRKLEAEAGRRSPLRVFADLVVFLDRTEQEARTRLRRLDALAGAETTSDALIFTGTPEGLADLLADWHGLGVEGFRLRPGVSRHDLPAITRGVAPALRERGLFRGGYEATTLRERLGLPRPAVGAGIP
;
A
#
# COMPACT_ATOMS: atom_id res chain seq x y z
N MET A 1 0.89 22.47 13.81
CA MET A 1 2.04 21.62 13.46
C MET A 1 1.54 20.19 13.27
N GLY A 2 1.71 19.60 12.08
CA GLY A 2 1.29 18.22 11.82
C GLY A 2 2.28 17.22 12.40
N ASN A 3 1.82 16.29 13.24
CA ASN A 3 2.65 15.31 13.95
C ASN A 3 2.76 13.94 13.25
N ALA A 4 2.11 13.75 12.09
CA ALA A 4 2.15 12.47 11.39
C ALA A 4 3.54 12.18 10.83
N ASP A 5 3.99 10.93 10.89
CA ASP A 5 5.20 10.43 10.20
C ASP A 5 4.84 9.65 8.91
N VAL A 6 3.63 9.09 8.84
CA VAL A 6 3.10 8.32 7.72
C VAL A 6 1.72 8.86 7.37
N VAL A 7 1.44 8.98 6.07
CA VAL A 7 0.11 9.31 5.55
C VAL A 7 -0.37 8.18 4.65
N PHE A 8 -1.64 7.78 4.80
CA PHE A 8 -2.27 6.79 3.93
C PHE A 8 -3.15 7.48 2.91
N LEU A 9 -2.97 7.10 1.65
CA LEU A 9 -3.78 7.52 0.51
C LEU A 9 -4.72 6.38 0.14
N THR A 10 -5.96 6.72 -0.18
CA THR A 10 -6.98 5.77 -0.67
C THR A 10 -7.39 6.17 -2.08
N PRO A 11 -6.46 6.12 -3.08
CA PRO A 11 -6.83 6.40 -4.46
C PRO A 11 -7.87 5.37 -4.88
N ARG A 12 -8.96 5.82 -5.53
CA ARG A 12 -9.96 4.92 -6.10
C ARG A 12 -9.66 4.55 -7.55
N GLU A 13 -8.79 5.33 -8.18
CA GLU A 13 -8.39 5.22 -9.57
C GLU A 13 -6.87 5.45 -9.66
N THR A 14 -6.21 4.78 -10.61
CA THR A 14 -4.74 4.79 -10.74
C THR A 14 -4.21 6.15 -11.20
N ASP A 15 -4.93 6.86 -12.04
CA ASP A 15 -4.56 8.20 -12.54
C ASP A 15 -4.59 9.28 -11.44
N ALA A 16 -5.39 9.08 -10.39
CA ALA A 16 -5.46 9.97 -9.24
C ALA A 16 -4.21 9.91 -8.33
N VAL A 17 -3.34 8.91 -8.48
CA VAL A 17 -2.19 8.69 -7.59
C VAL A 17 -1.23 9.86 -7.64
N THR A 18 -0.80 10.29 -8.84
CA THR A 18 0.14 11.40 -9.01
C THR A 18 -0.40 12.69 -8.38
N ALA A 19 -1.64 13.05 -8.70
CA ALA A 19 -2.28 14.25 -8.18
C ALA A 19 -2.39 14.22 -6.63
N THR A 20 -2.65 13.05 -6.07
CA THR A 20 -2.76 12.88 -4.62
C THR A 20 -1.38 13.00 -3.94
N VAL A 21 -0.35 12.39 -4.52
CA VAL A 21 1.04 12.51 -4.02
C VAL A 21 1.50 13.97 -4.08
N ASP A 22 1.29 14.65 -5.21
CA ASP A 22 1.65 16.06 -5.38
C ASP A 22 0.96 16.96 -4.36
N TRP A 23 -0.32 16.72 -4.10
CA TRP A 23 -1.07 17.45 -3.08
C TRP A 23 -0.49 17.25 -1.68
N VAL A 24 -0.12 16.02 -1.32
CA VAL A 24 0.56 15.74 -0.03
C VAL A 24 1.90 16.45 0.06
N ARG A 25 2.72 16.41 -1.00
CA ARG A 25 4.03 17.09 -1.01
C ARG A 25 3.90 18.60 -0.90
N LYS A 26 2.87 19.19 -1.51
CA LYS A 26 2.55 20.61 -1.33
C LYS A 26 2.20 20.94 0.12
N LEU A 27 1.31 20.18 0.74
CA LEU A 27 0.93 20.37 2.15
C LEU A 27 2.13 20.21 3.09
N GLU A 28 3.01 19.26 2.79
CA GLU A 28 4.24 19.03 3.52
C GLU A 28 5.17 20.26 3.49
N ALA A 29 5.34 20.87 2.31
CA ALA A 29 6.16 22.06 2.14
C ALA A 29 5.58 23.27 2.91
N GLU A 30 4.26 23.46 2.85
CA GLU A 30 3.56 24.54 3.56
C GLU A 30 3.63 24.37 5.09
N ALA A 31 3.70 23.12 5.58
CA ALA A 31 3.73 22.81 7.00
C ALA A 31 5.09 23.02 7.68
N GLY A 32 6.16 23.36 6.93
CA GLY A 32 7.49 23.64 7.48
C GLY A 32 8.05 22.48 8.33
N ARG A 33 7.85 21.24 7.86
CA ARG A 33 8.10 20.03 8.67
C ARG A 33 9.59 19.78 8.89
N ARG A 34 9.91 19.22 10.06
CA ARG A 34 11.28 18.80 10.44
C ARG A 34 11.72 17.48 9.78
N SER A 35 10.76 16.66 9.35
CA SER A 35 11.00 15.34 8.76
C SER A 35 9.98 15.05 7.67
N PRO A 36 10.39 14.35 6.59
CA PRO A 36 9.48 14.06 5.49
C PRO A 36 8.39 13.06 5.92
N LEU A 37 7.20 13.20 5.35
CA LEU A 37 6.09 12.25 5.43
C LEU A 37 6.39 11.06 4.54
N ARG A 38 6.20 9.87 5.11
CA ARG A 38 6.17 8.64 4.32
C ARG A 38 4.79 8.47 3.71
N VAL A 39 4.72 8.39 2.39
CA VAL A 39 3.44 8.24 1.68
C VAL A 39 3.13 6.76 1.46
N PHE A 40 2.01 6.29 1.98
CA PHE A 40 1.54 4.92 1.82
C PHE A 40 0.22 4.90 1.04
N ALA A 41 -0.03 3.88 0.23
CA ALA A 41 -1.31 3.70 -0.45
C ALA A 41 -2.05 2.44 0.01
N ASP A 42 -3.37 2.54 0.08
CA ASP A 42 -4.27 1.45 0.41
C ASP A 42 -4.85 0.83 -0.85
N LEU A 43 -4.92 -0.50 -0.89
CA LEU A 43 -5.58 -1.24 -1.95
C LEU A 43 -6.40 -2.40 -1.37
N VAL A 44 -7.58 -2.66 -1.93
CA VAL A 44 -8.24 -3.97 -1.81
C VAL A 44 -7.73 -4.87 -2.90
N VAL A 45 -7.48 -6.14 -2.58
CA VAL A 45 -6.94 -7.08 -3.55
C VAL A 45 -7.76 -8.37 -3.63
N PHE A 46 -8.03 -8.80 -4.86
CA PHE A 46 -8.55 -10.12 -5.20
C PHE A 46 -7.56 -10.77 -6.17
N LEU A 47 -6.77 -11.72 -5.67
CA LEU A 47 -5.65 -12.30 -6.40
C LEU A 47 -5.89 -13.75 -6.78
N ASP A 48 -5.55 -14.10 -8.01
CA ASP A 48 -5.57 -15.49 -8.47
C ASP A 48 -4.44 -15.74 -9.47
N ARG A 49 -4.30 -16.97 -9.96
CA ARG A 49 -3.19 -17.31 -10.87
C ARG A 49 -3.33 -16.62 -12.23
N THR A 50 -4.56 -16.32 -12.63
CA THR A 50 -4.87 -15.54 -13.82
C THR A 50 -5.86 -14.43 -13.48
N GLU A 51 -5.83 -13.36 -14.28
CA GLU A 51 -6.79 -12.26 -14.15
C GLU A 51 -8.24 -12.74 -14.32
N GLN A 52 -8.48 -13.70 -15.23
CA GLN A 52 -9.81 -14.25 -15.44
C GLN A 52 -10.32 -15.06 -14.24
N GLU A 53 -9.45 -15.84 -13.59
CA GLU A 53 -9.80 -16.57 -12.36
C GLU A 53 -10.13 -15.59 -11.23
N ALA A 54 -9.31 -14.54 -11.04
CA ALA A 54 -9.55 -13.51 -10.03
C ALA A 54 -10.91 -12.80 -10.24
N ARG A 55 -11.19 -12.37 -11.47
CA ARG A 55 -12.47 -11.75 -11.84
C ARG A 55 -13.65 -12.70 -11.66
N THR A 56 -13.48 -13.98 -12.01
CA THR A 56 -14.53 -14.99 -11.83
C THR A 56 -14.86 -15.22 -10.37
N ARG A 57 -13.83 -15.26 -9.51
CA ARG A 57 -13.99 -15.39 -8.07
C ARG A 57 -14.68 -14.18 -7.45
N LEU A 58 -14.29 -12.96 -7.84
CA LEU A 58 -14.95 -11.73 -7.40
C LEU A 58 -16.44 -11.72 -7.79
N ARG A 59 -16.77 -11.99 -9.06
CA ARG A 59 -18.17 -12.09 -9.51
C ARG A 59 -18.98 -13.11 -8.72
N ARG A 60 -18.37 -14.25 -8.37
CA ARG A 60 -19.03 -15.27 -7.54
C ARG A 60 -19.28 -14.76 -6.12
N LEU A 61 -18.33 -14.01 -5.55
CA LEU A 61 -18.51 -13.38 -4.24
C LEU A 61 -19.64 -12.37 -4.26
N ASP A 62 -19.67 -11.48 -5.26
CA ASP A 62 -20.72 -10.47 -5.42
C ASP A 62 -22.10 -11.11 -5.58
N ALA A 63 -22.20 -12.18 -6.38
CA ALA A 63 -23.44 -12.93 -6.56
C ALA A 63 -23.94 -13.56 -5.26
N LEU A 64 -23.03 -14.06 -4.40
CA LEU A 64 -23.39 -14.61 -3.09
C LEU A 64 -23.77 -13.51 -2.08
N ALA A 65 -23.14 -12.35 -2.17
CA ALA A 65 -23.43 -11.19 -1.33
C ALA A 65 -24.72 -10.45 -1.76
N GLY A 66 -25.15 -10.61 -3.01
CA GLY A 66 -26.28 -9.89 -3.59
C GLY A 66 -25.97 -8.43 -3.93
N ALA A 67 -24.70 -8.03 -3.91
CA ALA A 67 -24.24 -6.67 -4.18
C ALA A 67 -22.81 -6.70 -4.72
N GLU A 68 -22.47 -5.68 -5.51
CA GLU A 68 -21.10 -5.48 -6.00
C GLU A 68 -20.16 -5.09 -4.86
N THR A 69 -18.96 -5.68 -4.85
CA THR A 69 -17.91 -5.27 -3.92
C THR A 69 -17.48 -3.84 -4.22
N THR A 70 -17.57 -2.97 -3.22
CA THR A 70 -17.11 -1.58 -3.28
C THR A 70 -16.10 -1.30 -2.16
N SER A 71 -15.26 -0.28 -2.35
CA SER A 71 -14.34 0.17 -1.31
C SER A 71 -14.04 1.66 -1.44
N ASP A 72 -13.62 2.23 -0.32
CA ASP A 72 -13.00 3.55 -0.21
C ASP A 72 -11.64 3.71 -0.93
N ALA A 73 -10.97 2.61 -1.30
CA ALA A 73 -9.72 2.60 -2.07
C ALA A 73 -9.84 1.69 -3.31
N LEU A 74 -8.83 1.73 -4.18
CA LEU A 74 -8.77 0.95 -5.41
C LEU A 74 -8.95 -0.54 -5.11
N ILE A 75 -9.84 -1.18 -5.87
CA ILE A 75 -10.00 -2.64 -5.88
C ILE A 75 -9.17 -3.19 -7.04
N PHE A 76 -8.04 -3.80 -6.73
CA PHE A 76 -7.25 -4.55 -7.70
C PHE A 76 -7.74 -5.99 -7.80
N THR A 77 -8.05 -6.44 -9.01
CA THR A 77 -8.44 -7.83 -9.29
C THR A 77 -7.56 -8.39 -10.40
N GLY A 78 -6.67 -9.33 -10.08
CA GLY A 78 -5.65 -9.76 -11.02
C GLY A 78 -4.68 -10.81 -10.47
N THR A 79 -3.46 -10.83 -11.00
CA THR A 79 -2.40 -11.77 -10.60
C THR A 79 -1.45 -11.14 -9.57
N PRO A 80 -0.68 -11.95 -8.82
CA PRO A 80 0.38 -11.45 -7.95
C PRO A 80 1.42 -10.60 -8.69
N GLU A 81 1.82 -11.01 -9.89
CA GLU A 81 2.77 -10.30 -10.74
C GLU A 81 2.19 -8.97 -11.22
N GLY A 82 0.94 -8.96 -11.68
CA GLY A 82 0.27 -7.73 -12.12
C GLY A 82 0.04 -6.75 -10.97
N LEU A 83 -0.23 -7.25 -9.75
CA LEU A 83 -0.25 -6.39 -8.57
C LEU A 83 1.14 -5.81 -8.31
N ALA A 84 2.20 -6.62 -8.35
CA ALA A 84 3.54 -6.13 -8.15
C ALA A 84 3.94 -5.06 -9.19
N ASP A 85 3.46 -5.18 -10.44
CA ASP A 85 3.68 -4.19 -11.51
C ASP A 85 3.04 -2.86 -11.15
N LEU A 86 1.76 -2.88 -10.76
CA LEU A 86 1.05 -1.69 -10.29
C LEU A 86 1.75 -1.02 -9.10
N LEU A 87 2.21 -1.81 -8.12
CA LEU A 87 2.90 -1.29 -6.95
C LEU A 87 4.27 -0.69 -7.31
N ALA A 88 4.97 -1.25 -8.31
CA ALA A 88 6.22 -0.68 -8.81
C ALA A 88 5.99 0.65 -9.54
N ASP A 89 4.94 0.74 -10.34
CA ASP A 89 4.55 1.98 -11.01
C ASP A 89 4.23 3.07 -9.98
N TRP A 90 3.40 2.76 -8.97
CA TRP A 90 3.05 3.71 -7.91
C TRP A 90 4.26 4.12 -7.07
N HIS A 91 5.21 3.21 -6.89
CA HIS A 91 6.49 3.55 -6.26
C HIS A 91 7.28 4.58 -7.08
N GLY A 92 7.31 4.44 -8.41
CA GLY A 92 7.87 5.44 -9.32
C GLY A 92 7.18 6.81 -9.24
N LEU A 93 5.91 6.85 -8.82
CA LEU A 93 5.11 8.07 -8.62
C LEU A 93 5.25 8.66 -7.21
N GLY A 94 6.09 8.10 -6.34
CA GLY A 94 6.36 8.64 -5.01
C GLY A 94 5.55 8.01 -3.86
N VAL A 95 4.88 6.87 -4.10
CA VAL A 95 4.31 6.02 -3.05
C VAL A 95 5.41 5.13 -2.45
N GLU A 96 5.62 5.21 -1.15
CA GLU A 96 6.77 4.60 -0.48
C GLU A 96 6.43 3.31 0.28
N GLY A 97 5.15 2.95 0.32
CA GLY A 97 4.67 1.75 0.98
C GLY A 97 3.20 1.48 0.69
N PHE A 98 2.75 0.27 1.03
CA PHE A 98 1.41 -0.18 0.68
C PHE A 98 0.76 -0.95 1.83
N ARG A 99 -0.55 -0.74 2.00
CA ARG A 99 -1.40 -1.55 2.87
C ARG A 99 -2.40 -2.30 2.00
N LEU A 100 -2.15 -3.60 1.84
CA LEU A 100 -3.02 -4.49 1.10
C LEU A 100 -4.13 -5.02 2.01
N ARG A 101 -5.38 -4.89 1.56
CA ARG A 101 -6.58 -5.42 2.22
C ARG A 101 -7.10 -6.62 1.41
N PRO A 102 -6.82 -7.86 1.85
CA PRO A 102 -7.37 -9.06 1.23
C PRO A 102 -8.90 -9.02 1.15
N GLY A 103 -9.47 -9.23 -0.03
CA GLY A 103 -10.91 -9.41 -0.18
C GLY A 103 -11.39 -10.76 0.37
N VAL A 104 -10.56 -11.79 0.25
CA VAL A 104 -10.75 -13.14 0.79
C VAL A 104 -9.43 -13.67 1.35
N SER A 105 -9.19 -13.47 2.65
CA SER A 105 -7.92 -13.77 3.31
C SER A 105 -7.35 -15.17 3.05
N ARG A 106 -8.20 -16.21 2.96
CA ARG A 106 -7.73 -17.59 2.69
C ARG A 106 -7.08 -17.77 1.31
N HIS A 107 -7.47 -16.96 0.32
CA HIS A 107 -6.92 -16.99 -1.03
C HIS A 107 -5.84 -15.94 -1.23
N ASP A 108 -6.10 -14.70 -0.81
CA ASP A 108 -5.22 -13.58 -1.16
C ASP A 108 -3.97 -13.54 -0.28
N LEU A 109 -4.01 -13.96 1.00
CA LEU A 109 -2.79 -13.95 1.84
C LEU A 109 -1.70 -14.91 1.32
N PRO A 110 -2.01 -16.15 0.89
CA PRO A 110 -1.03 -16.99 0.19
C PRO A 110 -0.49 -16.34 -1.09
N ALA A 111 -1.35 -15.71 -1.90
CA ALA A 111 -0.94 -15.04 -3.14
C ALA A 111 -0.01 -13.84 -2.86
N ILE A 112 -0.28 -13.06 -1.80
CA ILE A 112 0.57 -11.96 -1.35
C ILE A 112 1.93 -12.49 -0.87
N THR A 113 1.93 -13.48 0.01
CA THR A 113 3.17 -13.96 0.65
C THR A 113 4.06 -14.79 -0.27
N ARG A 114 3.48 -15.51 -1.23
CA ARG A 114 4.20 -16.43 -2.13
C ARG A 114 4.36 -15.93 -3.56
N GLY A 115 3.61 -14.89 -3.96
CA GLY A 115 3.72 -14.28 -5.30
C GLY A 115 4.18 -12.83 -5.22
N VAL A 116 3.37 -11.96 -4.61
CA VAL A 116 3.61 -10.50 -4.59
C VAL A 116 4.92 -10.16 -3.88
N ALA A 117 5.14 -10.67 -2.66
CA ALA A 117 6.33 -10.35 -1.88
C ALA A 117 7.63 -10.80 -2.57
N PRO A 118 7.75 -12.03 -3.10
CA PRO A 118 8.89 -12.41 -3.95
C PRO A 118 9.07 -11.50 -5.18
N ALA A 119 8.02 -11.23 -5.95
CA ALA A 119 8.10 -10.38 -7.14
C ALA A 119 8.61 -8.96 -6.81
N LEU A 120 8.16 -8.38 -5.68
CA LEU A 120 8.68 -7.09 -5.22
C LEU A 120 10.12 -7.15 -4.73
N ARG A 121 10.57 -8.28 -4.15
CA ARG A 121 11.99 -8.46 -3.76
C ARG A 121 12.90 -8.50 -4.97
N GLU A 122 12.50 -9.22 -6.02
CA GLU A 122 13.25 -9.28 -7.29
C GLU A 122 13.42 -7.89 -7.92
N ARG A 123 12.46 -6.99 -7.69
CA ARG A 123 12.48 -5.59 -8.14
C ARG A 123 13.20 -4.63 -7.19
N GLY A 124 13.73 -5.11 -6.06
CA GLY A 124 14.35 -4.28 -5.04
C GLY A 124 13.37 -3.40 -4.24
N LEU A 125 12.06 -3.64 -4.36
CA LEU A 125 10.99 -2.88 -3.72
C LEU A 125 10.50 -3.50 -2.40
N PHE A 126 11.00 -4.69 -2.05
CA PHE A 126 10.69 -5.35 -0.80
C PHE A 126 11.95 -5.92 -0.14
N ARG A 127 11.97 -5.89 1.20
CA ARG A 127 13.15 -6.26 1.98
C ARG A 127 13.39 -7.77 1.94
N GLY A 128 14.66 -8.16 1.79
CA GLY A 128 15.11 -9.55 1.85
C GLY A 128 15.23 -10.10 3.28
N GLY A 129 15.46 -9.24 4.28
CA GLY A 129 15.62 -9.61 5.69
C GLY A 129 15.23 -8.49 6.65
N TYR A 130 15.13 -8.80 7.94
CA TYR A 130 14.72 -7.86 8.99
C TYR A 130 15.83 -7.66 10.02
N GLU A 131 16.76 -6.74 9.75
CA GLU A 131 17.80 -6.34 10.72
C GLU A 131 17.32 -5.23 11.68
N ALA A 132 16.24 -4.53 11.33
CA ALA A 132 15.70 -3.43 12.13
C ALA A 132 14.90 -3.91 13.34
N THR A 133 15.22 -3.35 14.51
CA THR A 133 14.67 -3.75 15.81
C THR A 133 13.41 -3.00 16.18
N THR A 134 13.19 -1.80 15.61
CA THR A 134 11.99 -0.99 15.86
C THR A 134 11.15 -0.76 14.59
N LEU A 135 9.85 -0.53 14.75
CA LEU A 135 8.96 -0.15 13.64
C LEU A 135 9.44 1.14 12.96
N ARG A 136 10.02 2.07 13.72
CA ARG A 136 10.50 3.35 13.20
C ARG A 136 11.71 3.17 12.28
N GLU A 137 12.67 2.33 12.68
CA GLU A 137 13.79 1.91 11.83
C GLU A 137 13.29 1.18 10.58
N ARG A 138 12.30 0.29 10.74
CA ARG A 138 11.66 -0.41 9.61
C ARG A 138 10.91 0.54 8.67
N LEU A 139 10.58 1.75 9.08
CA LEU A 139 9.98 2.76 8.23
C LEU A 139 10.98 3.85 7.81
N GLY A 140 12.28 3.67 8.09
CA GLY A 140 13.32 4.66 7.77
C GLY A 140 13.08 6.02 8.43
N LEU A 141 12.36 6.06 9.54
CA LEU A 141 11.94 7.29 10.21
C LEU A 141 12.99 7.71 11.26
N PRO A 142 13.38 8.99 11.34
CA PRO A 142 14.37 9.46 12.31
C PRO A 142 13.81 9.38 13.71
N ARG A 143 14.54 8.84 14.69
CA ARG A 143 14.08 8.73 16.09
C ARG A 143 13.57 10.09 16.58
N PRO A 144 12.38 10.18 17.22
CA PRO A 144 11.92 11.46 17.73
C PRO A 144 12.95 11.94 18.75
N ALA A 145 13.26 13.24 18.76
CA ALA A 145 13.99 13.81 19.87
C ALA A 145 13.22 13.42 21.15
N VAL A 146 13.91 12.82 22.12
CA VAL A 146 13.32 12.53 23.42
C VAL A 146 12.90 13.87 24.00
N GLY A 147 11.61 14.19 23.91
CA GLY A 147 11.05 15.26 24.73
C GLY A 147 11.22 14.80 26.17
N ALA A 148 11.77 15.68 27.01
CA ALA A 148 11.84 15.49 28.45
C ALA A 148 10.53 14.88 28.95
N GLY A 149 10.66 13.89 29.85
CA GLY A 149 9.55 13.10 30.35
C GLY A 149 8.33 13.94 30.67
N ILE A 150 7.16 13.37 30.37
CA ILE A 150 5.89 13.85 30.91
C ILE A 150 6.06 13.85 32.44
N PRO A 151 5.94 15.00 33.13
CA PRO A 151 5.97 15.02 34.60
C PRO A 151 4.76 14.28 35.19
#